data_AF-A0A9W4WVR8-F1
#
_entry.id   AF-A0A9W4WVR8-F1
#
_cell.length_a   1.000
_cell.length_b   1.000
_cell.length_c   1.000
_cell.angle_alpha   90.00
_cell.angle_beta   90.00
_cell.angle_gamma   90.00
#
_symmetry.space_group_name_H-M   'P 1'
#
loop_
_entity.id
_entity.type
_entity.pdbx_description
1 polymer ?
#
loop_
_entity_poly.entity_id
_entity_poly.type
_entity_poly.pdbx_seq_one_letter_code
_entity_poly.pdbx_strand_id
1 'polypeptide(L)'
;TLKCNQKYKKKGSRKRLAKEVVAELTHFMIRQHIPSDQYMEKDMLDRLKEMAENGKLTMEVIPSLKQLKIRLLGFLVYLKKNM
;
A
#
# COMPACT_ATOMS: atom_id res chain seq x y z
N THR A 1 -10.79 -30.60 -7.16
CA THR A 1 -10.55 -29.52 -8.14
C THR A 1 -11.02 -28.18 -7.57
N LEU A 2 -10.15 -27.44 -6.88
CA LEU A 2 -10.51 -26.13 -6.33
C LEU A 2 -10.14 -25.03 -7.34
N LYS A 3 -11.14 -24.66 -8.14
CA LYS A 3 -11.11 -23.51 -9.06
C LYS A 3 -11.28 -22.23 -8.21
N CYS A 4 -10.19 -21.67 -7.71
CA CYS A 4 -10.24 -20.36 -7.07
C CYS A 4 -10.49 -19.27 -8.12
N ASN A 5 -11.67 -18.66 -8.05
CA ASN A 5 -12.20 -17.63 -8.93
C ASN A 5 -11.23 -16.45 -9.11
N GLN A 6 -10.49 -16.47 -10.21
CA GLN A 6 -9.61 -15.40 -10.67
C GLN A 6 -10.45 -14.22 -11.20
N LYS A 7 -11.16 -13.51 -10.32
CA LYS A 7 -11.82 -12.23 -10.64
C LYS A 7 -10.84 -11.07 -10.46
N TYR A 8 -9.75 -11.05 -11.21
CA TYR A 8 -8.98 -9.82 -11.47
C TYR A 8 -9.38 -9.28 -12.84
N LYS A 9 -10.63 -8.80 -12.95
CA LYS A 9 -11.08 -8.05 -14.12
C LYS A 9 -10.16 -6.83 -14.30
N LYS A 10 -9.50 -6.76 -15.45
CA LYS A 10 -8.76 -5.64 -16.07
C LYS A 10 -8.28 -4.55 -15.10
N LYS A 11 -7.07 -4.69 -14.56
CA LYS A 11 -6.33 -3.53 -14.02
C LYS A 11 -5.60 -2.86 -15.19
N GLY A 12 -6.23 -1.83 -15.75
CA GLY A 12 -5.54 -0.88 -16.63
C GLY A 12 -4.24 -0.40 -15.99
N SER A 13 -3.28 -0.03 -16.84
CA SER A 13 -1.91 0.47 -16.62
C SER A 13 -1.69 1.32 -15.36
N ARG A 14 -1.90 0.73 -14.19
CA ARG A 14 -1.68 1.35 -12.89
C ARG A 14 -0.18 1.26 -12.66
N LYS A 15 0.53 2.38 -12.79
CA LYS A 15 1.97 2.47 -12.46
C LYS A 15 2.22 1.67 -11.19
N ARG A 16 3.06 0.64 -11.31
CA ARG A 16 3.44 -0.20 -10.18
C ARG A 16 4.21 0.68 -9.20
N LEU A 17 3.83 0.60 -7.92
CA LEU A 17 4.63 1.19 -6.86
C LEU A 17 6.00 0.51 -6.83
N ALA A 18 7.04 1.29 -6.51
CA ALA A 18 8.37 0.75 -6.27
C ALA A 18 8.31 -0.32 -5.17
N LYS A 19 9.19 -1.33 -5.27
CA LYS A 19 9.20 -2.45 -4.34
C LYS A 19 9.47 -2.00 -2.90
N GLU A 20 10.35 -1.02 -2.73
CA GLU A 20 10.71 -0.42 -1.43
C GLU A 20 9.50 0.24 -0.77
N VAL A 21 8.76 1.06 -1.53
CA VAL A 21 7.50 1.67 -1.06
C VAL A 21 6.49 0.61 -0.65
N VAL A 22 6.36 -0.48 -1.41
CA VAL A 22 5.46 -1.59 -1.05
C VAL A 22 5.89 -2.29 0.22
N ALA A 23 7.19 -2.54 0.39
CA ALA A 23 7.75 -3.19 1.56
C ALA A 23 7.49 -2.34 2.82
N GLU A 24 7.77 -1.05 2.75
CA GLU A 24 7.56 -0.12 3.86
C GLU A 24 6.08 0.00 4.25
N LEU A 25 5.18 0.09 3.25
CA LEU A 25 3.73 0.11 3.51
C LEU A 25 3.25 -1.18 4.18
N THR A 26 3.84 -2.32 3.80
CA THR A 26 3.50 -3.62 4.40
C THR A 26 4.01 -3.70 5.83
N HIS A 27 5.25 -3.27 6.08
CA HIS A 27 5.84 -3.20 7.42
C HIS A 27 4.99 -2.34 8.35
N PHE A 28 4.62 -1.15 7.91
CA PHE A 28 3.83 -0.21 8.69
C PHE A 28 2.46 -0.79 9.08
N MET A 29 1.78 -1.41 8.11
CA MET A 29 0.49 -2.08 8.32
C MET A 29 0.57 -3.24 9.32
N ILE A 30 1.63 -4.05 9.25
CA ILE A 30 1.83 -5.19 10.17
C ILE A 30 2.15 -4.70 11.59
N ARG A 31 3.07 -3.73 11.73
CA ARG A 31 3.54 -3.27 13.04
C ARG A 31 2.48 -2.56 13.87
N GLN A 32 1.61 -1.80 13.22
CA GLN A 32 0.72 -0.92 13.96
C GLN A 32 -0.60 -1.59 14.39
N HIS A 33 -0.86 -2.86 14.04
CA HIS A 33 -2.13 -3.54 14.37
C HIS A 33 -3.37 -2.65 14.11
N ILE A 34 -3.31 -1.81 13.07
CA ILE A 34 -4.20 -0.65 12.93
C ILE A 34 -5.62 -1.15 12.70
N PRO A 35 -6.59 -0.73 13.53
CA PRO A 35 -8.00 -0.94 13.23
C PRO A 35 -8.30 -0.36 11.86
N SER A 36 -8.95 -1.12 10.98
CA SER A 36 -9.29 -0.76 9.60
C SER A 36 -9.93 0.64 9.41
N ASP A 37 -10.41 1.25 10.50
CA ASP A 37 -11.18 2.49 10.52
C ASP A 37 -10.31 3.76 10.72
N GLN A 38 -9.06 3.64 11.20
CA GLN A 38 -8.13 4.78 11.25
C GLN A 38 -7.30 4.86 9.97
N TYR A 39 -7.86 5.52 8.96
CA TYR A 39 -7.20 5.73 7.68
C TYR A 39 -6.04 6.74 7.77
N MET A 40 -4.82 6.20 7.91
CA MET A 40 -3.54 6.92 8.02
C MET A 40 -2.90 7.29 6.65
N GLU A 41 -3.69 7.52 5.59
CA GLU A 41 -3.15 7.82 4.24
C GLU A 41 -2.17 8.99 4.26
N LYS A 42 -2.45 10.02 5.07
CA LYS A 42 -1.60 11.20 5.25
C LYS A 42 -0.33 10.84 6.02
N ASP A 43 -0.46 10.18 7.17
CA ASP A 43 0.70 9.82 8.01
C ASP A 43 1.67 8.88 7.26
N MET A 44 1.13 7.95 6.46
CA MET A 44 1.94 7.09 5.60
C MET A 44 2.63 7.87 4.48
N LEU A 45 1.94 8.85 3.89
CA LEU A 45 2.55 9.71 2.88
C LEU A 45 3.67 10.56 3.48
N ASP A 46 3.46 11.14 4.66
CA ASP A 46 4.44 11.99 5.32
C ASP A 46 5.66 11.18 5.75
N ARG A 47 5.47 9.96 6.23
CA ARG A 47 6.58 9.05 6.53
C ARG A 47 7.37 8.61 5.28
N LEU A 48 6.70 8.43 4.14
CA LEU A 48 7.39 8.17 2.86
C LEU A 48 8.18 9.39 2.39
N LYS A 49 7.69 10.62 2.62
CA LYS A 49 8.44 11.85 2.35
C LYS A 49 9.64 11.98 3.27
N GLU A 50 9.48 11.75 4.56
CA GLU A 50 10.58 11.76 5.54
C GLU A 50 11.67 10.76 5.14
N MET A 51 11.30 9.58 4.65
CA MET A 51 12.27 8.62 4.12
C MET A 51 13.00 9.10 2.86
N ALA A 52 12.32 9.84 1.98
CA ALA A 52 12.97 10.43 0.83
C ALA A 52 13.89 11.61 1.19
N GLU A 53 13.48 12.44 2.14
CA GLU A 53 14.32 13.52 2.69
C GLU A 53 15.58 12.96 3.36
N ASN A 54 15.47 11.81 4.03
CA ASN A 54 16.59 11.09 4.61
C ASN A 54 17.40 10.27 3.59
N GLY A 55 17.10 10.34 2.29
CA GLY A 55 17.81 9.62 1.22
C GLY A 55 17.58 8.10 1.19
N LYS A 56 16.64 7.57 1.98
CA LYS A 56 16.26 6.15 1.98
C LYS A 56 15.37 5.77 0.80
N LEU A 57 14.66 6.76 0.24
CA LEU A 57 13.84 6.64 -0.97
C LEU A 57 14.16 7.82 -1.90
N THR A 58 13.85 7.68 -3.19
CA THR A 58 13.87 8.84 -4.09
C THR A 58 12.49 9.51 -4.11
N MET A 59 12.44 10.85 -4.18
CA MET A 59 11.15 11.55 -4.27
C MET A 59 10.32 11.12 -5.48
N GLU A 60 10.98 10.67 -6.56
CA GLU A 60 10.33 10.17 -7.77
C GLU A 60 9.50 8.90 -7.56
N VAL A 61 9.87 8.08 -6.57
CA VAL A 61 9.14 6.84 -6.27
C VAL A 61 8.02 7.05 -5.26
N ILE A 62 7.91 8.24 -4.67
CA ILE A 62 6.83 8.55 -3.72
C ILE A 62 5.48 8.50 -4.46
N PRO A 63 4.56 7.65 -4.01
CA PRO A 63 3.23 7.58 -4.60
C PRO A 63 2.39 8.80 -4.23
N SER A 64 1.48 9.15 -5.13
CA SER A 64 0.40 10.08 -4.80
C SER A 64 -0.52 9.51 -3.72
N LEU A 65 -1.17 10.39 -2.96
CA LEU A 65 -2.16 10.02 -1.95
C LEU A 65 -3.26 9.09 -2.50
N LYS A 66 -3.70 9.31 -3.75
CA LYS A 66 -4.67 8.46 -4.44
C LYS A 66 -4.14 7.03 -4.66
N GLN A 67 -2.87 6.88 -5.02
CA GLN A 67 -2.26 5.57 -5.24
C GLN A 67 -2.08 4.82 -3.91
N LEU A 68 -1.68 5.53 -2.85
CA LEU A 68 -1.65 5.04 -1.48
C LEU A 68 -3.02 4.50 -1.07
N LYS A 69 -4.07 5.33 -1.14
CA LYS A 69 -5.45 4.93 -0.83
C LYS A 69 -5.88 3.64 -1.52
N ILE A 70 -5.68 3.55 -2.83
CA ILE A 70 -6.01 2.35 -3.61
C ILE A 70 -5.21 1.13 -3.14
N ARG A 71 -3.94 1.31 -2.76
CA ARG A 71 -3.08 0.23 -2.27
C ARG A 71 -3.51 -0.25 -0.90
N LEU A 72 -3.79 0.67 0.03
CA LEU A 72 -4.24 0.35 1.39
C LEU A 72 -5.60 -0.34 1.38
N LEU A 73 -6.57 0.18 0.61
CA LEU A 73 -7.86 -0.49 0.37
C LEU A 73 -7.67 -1.93 -0.10
N GLY A 74 -6.78 -2.15 -1.08
CA GLY A 74 -6.48 -3.48 -1.60
C GLY A 74 -5.86 -4.41 -0.55
N PHE A 75 -5.04 -3.87 0.33
CA PHE A 75 -4.39 -4.62 1.41
C PHE A 75 -5.38 -5.00 2.52
N LEU A 76 -6.25 -4.07 2.96
CA LEU A 76 -7.29 -4.34 3.95
C LEU A 76 -8.27 -5.42 3.46
N VAL A 77 -8.67 -5.36 2.19
CA VAL A 77 -9.50 -6.39 1.56
C VAL A 77 -8.79 -7.75 1.53
N TYR A 78 -7.46 -7.76 1.34
CA TYR A 78 -6.67 -8.98 1.39
C TYR A 78 -6.61 -9.56 2.81
N LEU A 79 -6.32 -8.73 3.82
CA LEU A 79 -6.29 -9.16 5.22
C LEU A 79 -7.63 -9.76 5.66
N LYS A 80 -8.75 -9.08 5.39
CA LYS A 80 -10.11 -9.56 5.74
C LYS A 80 -10.48 -10.90 5.09
N LYS A 81 -9.79 -11.30 4.01
CA LYS A 81 -10.06 -12.58 3.31
C LYS A 81 -9.16 -13.73 3.76
N ASN A 82 -8.05 -13.45 4.44
CA ASN A 82 -7.02 -14.44 4.80
C ASN A 82 -6.79 -14.52 6.32
N MET A 83 -7.58 -13.77 7.10
CA MET A 83 -7.81 -13.98 8.54
C MET A 83 -9.18 -14.62 8.72
#